data_AF-A0A483A1V0-F1
#
_entry.id   AF-A0A483A1V0-F1
#
_cell.length_a   1.000
_cell.length_b   1.000
_cell.length_c   1.000
_cell.angle_alpha   90.00
_cell.angle_beta   90.00
_cell.angle_gamma   90.00
#
_symmetry.space_group_name_H-M   'P 1'
#
loop_
_entity.id
_entity.type
_entity.pdbx_description
1 polymer ?
#
loop_
_entity_poly.entity_id
_entity_poly.type
_entity_poly.pdbx_seq_one_letter_code
_entity_poly.pdbx_strand_id
1 'polypeptide(L)'
;MIDVHNAFIYQAEAIANGEVWRLFTGQLLHINLQHFLYNAVALLLLWLIAKNIQYQHFWRYVVYCWLITGVGLFLFLTQVQWYLGASGFLHGVAFMVIANYIKTYRTLGVIALSVLVVKLIYEQTLGAIGVFDFEVIVDAHLIGFIAGVLVFFYKENYGKLQK
;
A
#
# COMPACT_ATOMS: atom_id res chain seq x y z
N MET A 1 -17.02 20.24 -18.41
CA MET A 1 -17.25 18.84 -18.00
C MET A 1 -16.16 18.52 -16.99
N ILE A 2 -16.48 18.32 -15.71
CA ILE A 2 -15.47 17.90 -14.74
C ILE A 2 -15.07 16.49 -15.16
N ASP A 3 -13.83 16.33 -15.61
CA ASP A 3 -13.25 15.00 -15.76
C ASP A 3 -13.27 14.34 -14.37
N VAL A 4 -14.00 13.24 -14.24
CA VAL A 4 -14.14 12.52 -12.97
C VAL A 4 -12.76 12.19 -12.39
N HIS A 5 -11.78 11.95 -13.25
CA HIS A 5 -10.39 11.73 -12.86
C HIS A 5 -9.81 12.95 -12.11
N ASN A 6 -10.06 14.16 -12.60
CA ASN A 6 -9.59 15.40 -11.98
C ASN A 6 -10.26 15.72 -10.64
N ALA A 7 -11.45 15.18 -10.35
CA ALA A 7 -12.13 15.40 -9.06
C ALA A 7 -11.57 14.51 -7.92
N PHE A 8 -10.94 13.38 -8.27
CA PHE A 8 -10.60 12.33 -7.31
C PHE A 8 -9.11 11.96 -7.28
N ILE A 9 -8.32 12.36 -8.27
CA ILE A 9 -6.86 12.20 -8.26
C ILE A 9 -6.25 12.89 -7.03
N TYR A 10 -5.19 12.29 -6.47
CA TYR A 10 -4.38 12.97 -5.48
C TYR A 10 -3.74 14.19 -6.14
N GLN A 11 -3.96 15.37 -5.55
CA GLN A 11 -3.32 16.62 -5.96
C GLN A 11 -2.93 17.37 -4.69
N ALA A 12 -1.63 17.56 -4.47
CA ALA A 12 -1.11 18.12 -3.21
C ALA A 12 -1.69 19.51 -2.92
N GLU A 13 -1.77 20.38 -3.92
CA GLU A 13 -2.34 21.73 -3.78
C GLU A 13 -3.83 21.70 -3.42
N ALA A 14 -4.62 20.86 -4.11
CA ALA A 14 -6.06 20.72 -3.81
C ALA A 14 -6.31 20.17 -2.40
N ILE A 15 -5.47 19.22 -1.95
CA ILE A 15 -5.53 18.69 -0.58
C ILE A 15 -5.22 19.80 0.44
N ALA A 16 -4.18 20.61 0.19
CA ALA A 16 -3.84 21.75 1.03
C ALA A 16 -4.97 22.80 1.10
N ASN A 17 -5.77 22.91 0.04
CA ASN A 17 -6.95 23.78 -0.05
C ASN A 17 -8.25 23.13 0.49
N GLY A 18 -8.18 21.97 1.15
CA GLY A 18 -9.30 21.36 1.88
C GLY A 18 -9.97 20.19 1.16
N GLU A 19 -9.51 19.78 -0.02
CA GLU A 19 -10.05 18.62 -0.75
C GLU A 19 -9.49 17.29 -0.21
N VAL A 20 -9.66 17.06 1.10
CA VAL A 20 -9.02 15.97 1.86
C VAL A 20 -9.38 14.57 1.38
N TRP A 21 -10.50 14.38 0.66
CA TRP A 21 -10.86 13.08 0.08
C TRP A 21 -9.81 12.58 -0.92
N ARG A 22 -9.07 13.49 -1.56
CA ARG A 22 -8.01 13.19 -2.54
C ARG A 22 -6.82 12.44 -1.95
N LEU A 23 -6.63 12.51 -0.62
CA LEU A 23 -5.67 11.65 0.10
C LEU A 23 -5.95 10.16 -0.15
N PHE A 24 -7.23 9.82 -0.32
CA PHE A 24 -7.70 8.45 -0.30
C PHE A 24 -8.21 8.00 -1.67
N THR A 25 -8.94 8.86 -2.38
CA THR A 25 -9.52 8.51 -3.68
C THR A 25 -8.47 8.33 -4.77
N GLY A 26 -7.38 9.11 -4.74
CA GLY A 26 -6.29 8.98 -5.72
C GLY A 26 -5.65 7.59 -5.70
N GLN A 27 -5.55 6.97 -4.53
CA GLN A 27 -5.02 5.61 -4.38
C GLN A 27 -5.92 4.52 -5.01
N LEU A 28 -7.17 4.83 -5.35
CA LEU A 28 -8.09 3.89 -5.99
C LEU A 28 -8.18 4.09 -7.51
N LEU A 29 -7.65 5.20 -8.02
CA LEU A 29 -7.55 5.47 -9.46
C LEU A 29 -6.28 4.84 -10.05
N HIS A 30 -6.30 4.57 -11.35
CA HIS A 30 -5.22 3.91 -12.07
C HIS A 30 -5.00 4.56 -13.43
N ILE A 31 -3.74 4.66 -13.85
CA ILE A 31 -3.33 5.36 -15.09
C ILE A 31 -3.91 4.64 -16.31
N ASN A 32 -3.86 3.31 -16.28
CA ASN A 32 -4.36 2.46 -17.34
C ASN A 32 -4.86 1.11 -16.78
N LEU A 33 -5.48 0.32 -17.65
CA LEU A 33 -6.02 -0.99 -17.29
C LEU A 33 -4.93 -1.95 -16.81
N GLN A 34 -3.73 -1.90 -17.39
CA GLN A 34 -2.62 -2.76 -16.98
C GLN A 34 -2.27 -2.51 -15.51
N HIS A 35 -2.05 -1.25 -15.11
CA HIS A 35 -1.77 -0.91 -13.71
C HIS A 35 -2.88 -1.36 -12.76
N PHE A 36 -4.16 -1.17 -13.14
CA PHE A 36 -5.29 -1.67 -12.38
C PHE A 36 -5.24 -3.19 -12.19
N LEU A 37 -5.02 -3.96 -13.27
CA LEU A 37 -5.00 -5.42 -13.22
C LEU A 37 -3.88 -5.95 -12.33
N TYR A 38 -2.68 -5.35 -12.39
CA TYR A 38 -1.57 -5.74 -11.53
C TYR A 38 -1.92 -5.55 -10.04
N ASN A 39 -2.51 -4.42 -9.68
CA ASN A 39 -2.92 -4.15 -8.30
C ASN A 39 -4.09 -5.03 -7.85
N ALA A 40 -5.06 -5.28 -8.74
CA ALA A 40 -6.20 -6.15 -8.45
C ALA A 40 -5.76 -7.61 -8.22
N VAL A 41 -4.85 -8.12 -9.04
CA VAL A 41 -4.27 -9.46 -8.88
C VAL A 41 -3.45 -9.54 -7.58
N ALA A 42 -2.64 -8.52 -7.28
CA ALA A 42 -1.89 -8.47 -6.02
C ALA A 42 -2.83 -8.52 -4.81
N LEU A 43 -3.88 -7.70 -4.79
CA LEU A 43 -4.87 -7.70 -3.72
C LEU A 43 -5.59 -9.06 -3.61
N LEU A 44 -5.98 -9.66 -4.74
CA LEU A 44 -6.61 -10.97 -4.78
C LEU A 44 -5.70 -12.05 -4.19
N LEU A 45 -4.43 -12.09 -4.58
CA LEU A 45 -3.45 -13.05 -4.06
C LEU A 45 -3.23 -12.86 -2.56
N LEU A 46 -3.07 -11.63 -2.10
CA LEU A 46 -2.93 -11.31 -0.67
C LEU A 46 -4.15 -11.75 0.13
N TRP A 47 -5.35 -11.54 -0.41
CA TRP A 47 -6.60 -12.00 0.20
C TRP A 47 -6.69 -13.53 0.26
N LEU A 48 -6.32 -14.23 -0.81
CA LEU A 48 -6.31 -15.70 -0.85
C LEU A 48 -5.32 -16.29 0.16
N ILE A 49 -4.11 -15.72 0.25
CA ILE A 49 -3.11 -16.11 1.25
C ILE A 49 -3.65 -15.84 2.66
N ALA A 50 -4.21 -14.66 2.90
CA ALA A 50 -4.81 -14.29 4.18
C ALA A 50 -5.93 -15.27 4.58
N LYS A 51 -6.80 -15.65 3.64
CA LYS A 51 -7.84 -16.65 3.86
C LYS A 51 -7.26 -18.02 4.22
N ASN A 52 -6.21 -18.46 3.52
CA ASN A 52 -5.56 -19.74 3.76
C ASN A 52 -4.97 -19.86 5.17
N ILE A 53 -4.38 -18.77 5.70
CA ILE A 53 -3.86 -18.72 7.08
C ILE A 53 -4.91 -18.25 8.10
N GLN A 54 -6.19 -18.20 7.73
CA GLN A 54 -7.30 -17.76 8.57
C GLN A 54 -7.08 -16.37 9.22
N TYR A 55 -6.46 -15.46 8.48
CA TYR A 55 -6.14 -14.12 8.98
C TYR A 55 -7.40 -13.26 9.13
N GLN A 56 -7.86 -13.15 10.37
CA GLN A 56 -9.07 -12.41 10.73
C GLN A 56 -8.91 -10.91 10.46
N HIS A 57 -10.02 -10.27 10.09
CA HIS A 57 -10.12 -8.82 9.85
C HIS A 57 -9.22 -8.27 8.74
N PHE A 58 -8.82 -9.09 7.76
CA PHE A 58 -8.01 -8.68 6.60
C PHE A 58 -8.45 -7.32 6.00
N TRP A 59 -9.73 -7.18 5.65
CA TRP A 59 -10.26 -5.96 5.03
C TRP A 59 -10.18 -4.72 5.94
N ARG A 60 -10.29 -4.89 7.26
CA ARG A 60 -10.10 -3.78 8.22
C ARG A 60 -8.67 -3.24 8.13
N TYR A 61 -7.69 -4.13 8.02
CA TYR A 61 -6.29 -3.75 7.94
C TYR A 61 -5.90 -3.20 6.57
N VAL A 62 -6.57 -3.63 5.49
CA VAL A 62 -6.47 -2.98 4.17
C VAL A 62 -6.90 -1.52 4.28
N VAL A 63 -8.03 -1.24 4.94
CA VAL A 63 -8.50 0.13 5.17
C VAL A 63 -7.50 0.94 5.99
N TYR A 64 -6.91 0.39 7.05
CA TYR A 64 -5.90 1.11 7.82
C TYR A 64 -4.64 1.42 7.01
N CYS A 65 -4.14 0.47 6.23
CA CYS A 65 -3.00 0.71 5.34
C CYS A 65 -3.32 1.82 4.33
N TRP A 66 -4.51 1.78 3.72
CA TRP A 66 -4.97 2.79 2.76
C TRP A 66 -5.05 4.20 3.36
N LEU A 67 -5.62 4.33 4.58
CA LEU A 67 -5.72 5.61 5.27
C LEU A 67 -4.34 6.16 5.66
N ILE A 68 -3.50 5.33 6.29
CA ILE A 68 -2.17 5.75 6.76
C ILE A 68 -1.26 6.07 5.58
N THR A 69 -1.33 5.30 4.49
CA THR A 69 -0.56 5.59 3.27
C THR A 69 -0.96 6.92 2.68
N GLY A 70 -2.27 7.20 2.56
CA GLY A 70 -2.76 8.48 2.01
C GLY A 70 -2.26 9.69 2.80
N VAL A 71 -2.35 9.62 4.12
CA VAL A 71 -1.81 10.66 5.01
C VAL A 71 -0.28 10.75 4.90
N GLY A 72 0.41 9.62 4.86
CA GLY A 72 1.86 9.56 4.74
C GLY A 72 2.39 10.14 3.43
N LEU A 73 1.69 9.92 2.30
CA LEU A 73 2.01 10.54 1.03
C LEU A 73 2.02 12.06 1.16
N PHE A 74 0.98 12.63 1.75
CA PHE A 74 0.84 14.08 1.89
C PHE A 74 1.83 14.71 2.87
N LEU A 75 2.09 14.05 4.00
CA LEU A 75 2.99 14.59 5.02
C LEU A 75 4.47 14.44 4.67
N PHE A 76 4.85 13.34 4.02
CA PHE A 76 6.27 13.00 3.83
C PHE A 76 6.76 13.16 2.40
N LEU A 77 5.89 13.06 1.38
CA LEU A 77 6.28 13.18 -0.03
C LEU A 77 5.86 14.53 -0.61
N THR A 78 6.31 15.61 0.02
CA THR A 78 5.91 16.99 -0.33
C THR A 78 6.23 17.41 -1.78
N GLN A 79 7.21 16.76 -2.41
CA GLN A 79 7.56 16.94 -3.81
C GLN A 79 6.55 16.33 -4.79
N VAL A 80 5.71 15.38 -4.35
CA VAL A 80 4.75 14.67 -5.20
C VAL A 80 3.51 15.52 -5.40
N GLN A 81 3.38 16.11 -6.60
CA GLN A 81 2.25 16.99 -6.93
C GLN A 81 0.97 16.22 -7.22
N TRP A 82 1.09 15.06 -7.88
CA TRP A 82 -0.04 14.19 -8.18
C TRP A 82 0.34 12.72 -7.99
N TYR A 83 -0.64 11.89 -7.64
CA TYR A 83 -0.46 10.45 -7.43
C TYR A 83 -1.73 9.69 -7.77
N LEU A 84 -1.57 8.51 -8.35
CA LEU A 84 -2.64 7.53 -8.41
C LEU A 84 -2.13 6.09 -8.47
N GLY A 85 -2.87 5.19 -7.86
CA GLY A 85 -2.57 3.77 -7.82
C GLY A 85 -2.68 3.18 -6.42
N ALA A 86 -3.12 1.93 -6.36
CA ALA A 86 -3.26 1.19 -5.10
C ALA A 86 -1.94 0.60 -4.60
N SER A 87 -0.91 0.54 -5.46
CA SER A 87 0.34 -0.15 -5.17
C SER A 87 0.98 0.33 -3.87
N GLY A 88 0.90 1.63 -3.53
CA GLY A 88 1.41 2.18 -2.27
C GLY A 88 0.91 1.39 -1.05
N PHE A 89 -0.38 1.47 -0.75
CA PHE A 89 -0.93 0.80 0.44
C PHE A 89 -0.89 -0.74 0.34
N LEU A 90 -0.89 -1.30 -0.87
CA LEU A 90 -0.76 -2.75 -1.08
C LEU A 90 0.58 -3.30 -0.59
N HIS A 91 1.67 -2.51 -0.56
CA HIS A 91 2.93 -2.94 0.06
C HIS A 91 2.80 -3.09 1.58
N GLY A 92 1.98 -2.26 2.23
CA GLY A 92 1.64 -2.41 3.65
C GLY A 92 0.82 -3.67 3.91
N VAL A 93 -0.20 -3.90 3.08
CA VAL A 93 -1.02 -5.12 3.15
C VAL A 93 -0.15 -6.36 2.92
N ALA A 94 0.79 -6.31 1.96
CA ALA A 94 1.73 -7.40 1.70
C ALA A 94 2.59 -7.71 2.92
N PHE A 95 3.19 -6.70 3.55
CA PHE A 95 3.94 -6.90 4.79
C PHE A 95 3.08 -7.57 5.87
N MET A 96 1.86 -7.07 6.10
CA MET A 96 0.97 -7.61 7.12
C MET A 96 0.62 -9.08 6.87
N VAL A 97 0.27 -9.43 5.63
CA VAL A 97 -0.06 -10.80 5.25
C VAL A 97 1.17 -11.69 5.43
N ILE A 98 2.33 -11.28 4.92
CA ILE A 98 3.59 -12.04 5.03
C ILE A 98 3.99 -12.25 6.50
N ALA A 99 3.91 -11.21 7.33
CA ALA A 99 4.26 -11.29 8.74
C ALA A 99 3.37 -12.28 9.52
N ASN A 100 2.08 -12.37 9.19
CA ASN A 100 1.20 -13.40 9.76
C ASN A 100 1.44 -14.76 9.09
N TYR A 101 1.76 -14.80 7.80
CA TYR A 101 2.09 -16.03 7.06
C TYR A 101 3.33 -16.72 7.61
N ILE A 102 4.34 -15.98 8.07
CA ILE A 102 5.54 -16.51 8.76
C ILE A 102 5.16 -17.35 10.00
N LYS A 103 4.06 -17.01 10.69
CA LYS A 103 3.60 -17.76 11.87
C LYS A 103 3.11 -19.16 11.51
N THR A 104 2.67 -19.37 10.27
CA THR A 104 2.16 -20.66 9.77
C THR A 104 3.19 -21.39 8.90
N TYR A 105 3.88 -20.68 8.01
CA TYR A 105 4.82 -21.21 7.03
C TYR A 105 6.14 -20.44 7.09
N ARG A 106 6.93 -20.69 8.13
CA ARG A 106 8.13 -19.91 8.48
C ARG A 106 9.09 -19.68 7.30
N THR A 107 9.55 -20.76 6.65
CA THR A 107 10.56 -20.66 5.57
C THR A 107 10.05 -19.84 4.39
N LEU A 108 8.87 -20.17 3.86
CA LEU A 108 8.28 -19.46 2.72
C LEU A 108 7.95 -18.00 3.07
N GLY A 109 7.46 -17.74 4.29
CA GLY A 109 7.18 -16.39 4.75
C GLY A 109 8.45 -15.53 4.89
N VAL A 110 9.54 -16.10 5.41
CA VAL A 110 10.83 -15.39 5.48
C VAL A 110 11.35 -15.10 4.08
N ILE A 111 11.27 -16.05 3.15
CA ILE A 111 11.65 -15.82 1.75
C ILE A 111 10.82 -14.68 1.15
N ALA A 112 9.49 -14.71 1.31
CA ALA A 112 8.60 -13.67 0.79
C ALA A 112 8.91 -12.29 1.39
N LEU A 113 9.19 -12.21 2.69
CA LEU A 113 9.57 -10.97 3.35
C LEU A 113 10.92 -10.44 2.82
N SER A 114 11.91 -11.32 2.67
CA SER A 114 13.21 -10.96 2.10
C SER A 114 13.07 -10.42 0.69
N VAL A 115 12.25 -11.05 -0.16
CA VAL A 115 11.98 -10.57 -1.52
C VAL A 115 11.35 -9.18 -1.49
N LEU A 116 10.34 -8.96 -0.63
CA LEU A 116 9.69 -7.65 -0.49
C LEU A 116 10.68 -6.56 -0.05
N VAL A 117 11.52 -6.85 0.95
CA VAL A 117 12.51 -5.90 1.48
C VAL A 117 13.61 -5.61 0.44
N VAL A 118 14.16 -6.63 -0.20
CA VAL A 118 15.17 -6.46 -1.27
C VAL A 118 14.59 -5.64 -2.42
N LYS A 119 13.35 -5.91 -2.81
CA LYS A 119 12.64 -5.14 -3.83
C LYS A 119 12.49 -3.66 -3.45
N LEU A 120 12.12 -3.35 -2.20
CA LEU A 120 12.04 -1.98 -1.72
C LEU A 120 13.41 -1.29 -1.70
N ILE A 121 14.47 -1.97 -1.24
CA ILE A 121 15.83 -1.43 -1.29
C ILE A 121 16.26 -1.14 -2.73
N TYR A 122 15.98 -2.06 -3.65
CA TYR A 122 16.26 -1.86 -5.07
C TYR A 122 15.53 -0.62 -5.59
N GLU A 123 14.23 -0.48 -5.32
CA GLU A 123 13.46 0.67 -5.79
C GLU A 123 13.98 2.00 -5.25
N GLN A 124 14.39 2.02 -3.99
CA GLN A 124 14.91 3.23 -3.33
C GLN A 124 16.34 3.59 -3.77
N THR A 125 17.04 2.70 -4.47
CA THR A 125 18.43 2.92 -4.93
C THR A 125 18.52 3.09 -6.43
N LEU A 126 17.70 2.37 -7.20
CA LEU A 126 17.78 2.24 -8.65
C LEU A 126 16.48 2.64 -9.37
N GLY A 127 15.41 2.94 -8.62
CA GLY A 127 14.10 3.27 -9.18
C GLY A 127 13.24 2.04 -9.48
N ALA A 128 12.08 2.28 -10.08
CA ALA A 128 11.08 1.23 -10.32
C ALA A 128 11.58 0.14 -11.28
N ILE A 129 11.16 -1.09 -11.02
CA ILE A 129 11.36 -2.20 -11.98
C ILE A 129 10.43 -1.92 -13.17
N GLY A 130 11.01 -1.71 -14.36
CA GLY A 130 10.34 -1.20 -15.57
C GLY A 130 9.29 -2.13 -16.17
N VAL A 131 8.12 -2.22 -15.53
CA VAL A 131 6.94 -2.96 -16.01
C VAL A 131 5.91 -2.03 -16.66
N PHE A 132 5.97 -0.73 -16.33
CA PHE A 132 5.04 0.29 -16.77
C PHE A 132 5.73 1.35 -17.63
N ASP A 133 4.95 1.99 -18.50
CA ASP A 133 5.35 3.07 -19.40
C ASP A 133 5.26 4.47 -18.75
N PHE A 134 4.99 4.53 -17.45
CA PHE A 134 4.89 5.75 -16.66
C PHE A 134 5.82 5.69 -15.44
N GLU A 135 6.14 6.87 -14.90
CA GLU A 135 6.93 6.98 -13.68
C GLU A 135 6.15 6.48 -12.46
N VAL A 136 6.75 5.54 -11.73
CA VAL A 136 6.19 4.99 -10.51
C VAL A 136 6.80 5.72 -9.32
N ILE A 137 5.96 6.31 -8.48
CA ILE A 137 6.39 6.93 -7.22
C ILE A 137 6.76 5.83 -6.21
N VAL A 138 7.99 5.34 -6.28
CA VAL A 138 8.48 4.23 -5.45
C VAL A 138 8.45 4.54 -3.95
N ASP A 139 8.54 5.82 -3.59
CA ASP A 139 8.44 6.26 -2.20
C ASP A 139 7.05 5.98 -1.61
N ALA A 140 6.01 5.93 -2.44
CA ALA A 140 4.68 5.50 -2.02
C ALA A 140 4.67 4.04 -1.56
N HIS A 141 5.49 3.18 -2.17
CA HIS A 141 5.64 1.78 -1.75
C HIS A 141 6.30 1.69 -0.38
N LEU A 142 7.32 2.52 -0.12
CA LEU A 142 7.99 2.58 1.18
C LEU A 142 7.04 3.11 2.26
N ILE A 143 6.32 4.21 2.00
CA ILE A 143 5.30 4.75 2.92
C ILE A 143 4.24 3.70 3.24
N GLY A 144 3.74 2.98 2.23
CA GLY A 144 2.77 1.93 2.45
C GLY A 144 3.32 0.74 3.23
N PHE A 145 4.56 0.31 2.95
CA PHE A 145 5.24 -0.71 3.76
C PHE A 145 5.32 -0.29 5.23
N ILE A 146 5.76 0.94 5.51
CA ILE A 146 5.82 1.49 6.88
C ILE A 146 4.42 1.51 7.51
N ALA A 147 3.38 1.90 6.77
CA ALA A 147 1.99 1.84 7.24
C ALA A 147 1.61 0.41 7.69
N GLY A 148 1.95 -0.60 6.91
CA GLY A 148 1.73 -2.01 7.27
C GLY A 148 2.47 -2.43 8.53
N VAL A 149 3.72 -1.98 8.71
CA VAL A 149 4.51 -2.22 9.93
C VAL A 149 3.83 -1.61 11.15
N LEU A 150 3.38 -0.35 11.06
CA LEU A 150 2.67 0.34 12.14
C LEU A 150 1.38 -0.39 12.52
N VAL A 151 0.57 -0.76 11.54
CA VAL A 151 -0.70 -1.47 11.77
C VAL A 151 -0.46 -2.85 12.40
N PHE A 152 0.58 -3.57 11.96
CA PHE A 152 0.93 -4.86 12.52
C PHE A 152 1.28 -4.76 14.01
N PHE A 153 2.17 -3.83 14.39
CA PHE A 153 2.54 -3.64 15.79
C PHE A 153 1.40 -3.11 16.65
N TYR A 154 0.57 -2.21 16.12
CA TYR A 154 -0.66 -1.78 16.79
C TYR A 154 -1.56 -2.97 17.14
N LYS A 155 -1.83 -3.86 16.16
CA LYS A 155 -2.62 -5.09 16.37
C LYS A 155 -2.01 -6.00 17.44
N GLU A 156 -0.71 -6.31 17.34
CA GLU A 156 -0.07 -7.27 18.25
C GLU A 156 -0.02 -6.74 19.69
N ASN A 157 0.13 -5.42 19.88
CA ASN A 157 0.08 -4.80 21.20
C ASN A 157 -1.35 -4.77 21.77
N TYR A 158 -2.35 -4.43 20.96
CA TYR A 158 -3.75 -4.43 21.38
C TYR A 158 -4.22 -5.83 21.82
N GLY A 159 -3.80 -6.88 21.10
CA GLY A 159 -4.10 -8.28 21.45
C GLY A 159 -3.43 -8.79 22.73
N LYS A 160 -2.34 -8.15 23.18
CA LYS A 160 -1.69 -8.46 24.47
C LYS A 160 -2.41 -7.82 25.65
N LEU A 161 -2.99 -6.63 25.48
CA LEU A 161 -3.71 -5.91 26.54
C LEU A 161 -5.07 -6.52 26.89
N GLN A 162 -5.60 -7.40 26.05
CA GLN A 162 -6.88 -8.09 26.26
C GLN A 162 -6.75 -9.49 26.85
N LYS A 163 -5.53 -9.94 27.15
CA LYS A 163 -5.24 -11.21 27.83
C LYS A 163 -4.81 -10.95 29.26
#